data_AF-A0A925N1V4-F1
#
_entry.id   AF-A0A925N1V4-F1
#
_cell.length_a   1.000
_cell.length_b   1.000
_cell.length_c   1.000
_cell.angle_alpha   90.00
_cell.angle_beta   90.00
_cell.angle_gamma   90.00
#
_symmetry.space_group_name_H-M   'P 1'
#
loop_
_entity.id
_entity.type
_entity.pdbx_description
1 polymer ?
#
loop_
_entity_poly.entity_id
_entity_poly.type
_entity_poly.pdbx_seq_one_letter_code
_entity_poly.pdbx_strand_id
1 'polypeptide(L)'
;MRSNTTIHRTHALTLAVLGVFAAGSAIAQSESEAEARRNTETTAEGAVDDATVARQEAEAAQAAAQAAAATRAGGAVTADGAARAEVGAYNANQASIDAQAAANTAVNAANDANAAKSAIGGGTEQPLGASAQARESANTARAATAVASSAAADAQAAAQETQEAVTAPPTPPPAPETAPMTTPAAAPVTVTSSPPDSVLGEYKIDFAALDANGDGSLSRAEVKSNATLTGEFRAVDNDHNGRLSKEELTGWMD
;
A
#
# COMPACT_ATOMS: atom_id res chain seq x y z
N MET A 1 -16.01 58.01 -42.68
CA MET A 1 -15.11 57.04 -43.34
C MET A 1 -15.54 55.64 -42.95
N ARG A 2 -15.95 54.88 -43.97
CA ARG A 2 -16.06 53.41 -44.09
C ARG A 2 -16.98 52.63 -43.12
N SER A 3 -18.18 52.40 -43.62
CA SER A 3 -18.99 51.19 -43.42
C SER A 3 -18.24 49.93 -43.90
N ASN A 4 -18.48 48.78 -43.27
CA ASN A 4 -18.52 47.51 -43.99
C ASN A 4 -19.56 46.56 -43.37
N THR A 5 -20.34 45.95 -44.25
CA THR A 5 -21.54 45.14 -44.06
C THR A 5 -21.24 43.69 -44.45
N THR A 6 -21.90 42.67 -43.86
CA THR A 6 -22.42 41.40 -44.46
C THR A 6 -23.01 40.54 -43.30
N ILE A 7 -24.33 40.53 -43.05
CA ILE A 7 -25.44 39.71 -43.60
C ILE A 7 -25.45 38.21 -43.23
N HIS A 8 -26.35 37.92 -42.27
CA HIS A 8 -27.26 36.78 -42.02
C HIS A 8 -26.87 35.30 -42.22
N ARG A 9 -27.17 34.52 -41.17
CA ARG A 9 -28.01 33.32 -41.33
C ARG A 9 -28.94 33.11 -40.12
N THR A 10 -30.22 33.23 -40.42
CA THR A 10 -31.41 32.93 -39.62
C THR A 10 -31.56 31.44 -39.32
N HIS A 11 -31.83 31.09 -38.06
CA HIS A 11 -32.74 29.99 -37.72
C HIS A 11 -33.54 30.38 -36.47
N ALA A 12 -34.76 30.87 -36.71
CA ALA A 12 -35.85 30.77 -35.75
C ALA A 12 -36.75 29.62 -36.22
N LEU A 13 -37.17 28.74 -35.30
CA LEU A 13 -38.55 28.24 -35.18
C LEU A 13 -38.60 27.34 -33.93
N THR A 14 -39.16 27.79 -32.81
CA THR A 14 -40.59 27.67 -32.40
C THR A 14 -40.96 26.27 -31.88
N LEU A 15 -41.18 26.15 -30.56
CA LEU A 15 -42.42 25.59 -30.03
C LEU A 15 -42.61 26.06 -28.59
N ALA A 16 -43.52 27.03 -28.41
CA ALA A 16 -44.17 27.26 -27.13
C ALA A 16 -45.33 26.27 -27.02
N VAL A 17 -45.32 25.43 -25.97
CA VAL A 17 -46.52 24.71 -25.53
C VAL A 17 -46.97 25.35 -24.22
N LEU A 18 -48.12 26.01 -24.29
CA LEU A 18 -48.93 26.44 -23.16
C LEU A 18 -49.54 25.20 -22.49
N GLY A 19 -49.44 25.07 -21.16
CA GLY A 19 -50.14 24.03 -20.41
C GLY A 19 -49.80 24.02 -18.92
N VAL A 20 -50.74 24.51 -18.11
CA VAL A 20 -50.74 24.56 -16.64
C VAL A 20 -50.25 23.25 -15.99
N PHE A 21 -49.14 23.32 -15.25
CA PHE A 21 -48.84 22.49 -14.06
C PHE A 21 -47.79 23.21 -13.19
N ALA A 22 -48.14 24.38 -12.65
CA ALA A 22 -47.28 25.10 -11.69
C ALA A 22 -47.18 24.41 -10.31
N ALA A 23 -47.75 23.20 -10.15
CA ALA A 23 -47.60 22.37 -8.96
C ALA A 23 -46.72 21.12 -9.20
N GLY A 24 -46.42 20.72 -10.45
CA GLY A 24 -45.71 19.47 -10.73
C GLY A 24 -44.19 19.53 -10.60
N SER A 25 -43.57 20.63 -11.05
CA SER A 25 -42.11 20.79 -11.05
C SER A 25 -41.54 20.98 -9.64
N ALA A 26 -42.29 21.63 -8.75
CA ALA A 26 -41.92 21.82 -7.35
C ALA A 26 -42.03 20.51 -6.55
N ILE A 27 -43.03 19.67 -6.85
CA ILE A 27 -43.22 18.37 -6.18
C ILE A 27 -42.12 17.39 -6.61
N ALA A 28 -41.77 17.31 -7.90
CA ALA A 28 -40.68 16.45 -8.38
C ALA A 28 -39.27 16.88 -7.86
N GLN A 29 -39.01 18.18 -7.75
CA GLN A 29 -37.77 18.68 -7.13
C GLN A 29 -37.72 18.36 -5.63
N SER A 30 -38.84 18.47 -4.91
CA SER A 30 -38.90 18.18 -3.47
C SER A 30 -38.70 16.69 -3.15
N GLU A 31 -39.18 15.78 -4.01
CA GLU A 31 -38.96 14.33 -3.85
C GLU A 31 -37.50 13.95 -4.06
N SER A 32 -36.85 14.50 -5.09
CA SER A 32 -35.42 14.26 -5.36
C SER A 32 -34.49 14.85 -4.29
N GLU A 33 -34.84 15.99 -3.69
CA GLU A 33 -34.11 16.53 -2.54
C GLU A 33 -34.31 15.71 -1.27
N ALA A 34 -35.54 15.27 -0.97
CA ALA A 34 -35.81 14.42 0.19
C ALA A 34 -35.10 13.06 0.09
N GLU A 35 -34.99 12.51 -1.12
CA GLU A 35 -34.19 11.31 -1.39
C GLU A 35 -32.68 11.57 -1.29
N ALA A 36 -32.18 12.68 -1.82
CA ALA A 36 -30.77 13.08 -1.67
C ALA A 36 -30.37 13.26 -0.20
N ARG A 37 -31.26 13.83 0.63
CA ARG A 37 -31.10 13.96 2.09
C ARG A 37 -30.95 12.60 2.77
N ARG A 38 -31.89 11.68 2.53
CA ARG A 38 -31.85 10.32 3.10
C ARG A 38 -30.62 9.55 2.65
N ASN A 39 -30.28 9.62 1.36
CA ASN A 39 -29.10 8.94 0.83
C ASN A 39 -27.80 9.49 1.44
N THR A 40 -27.72 10.80 1.70
CA THR A 40 -26.55 11.41 2.35
C THR A 40 -26.44 11.01 3.81
N GLU A 41 -27.56 10.90 4.52
CA GLU A 41 -27.60 10.40 5.90
C GLU A 41 -27.02 8.98 6.00
N THR A 42 -27.52 8.05 5.18
CA THR A 42 -26.99 6.68 5.11
C THR A 42 -25.53 6.64 4.69
N THR A 43 -25.10 7.54 3.78
CA THR A 43 -23.71 7.62 3.32
C THR A 43 -22.77 8.07 4.44
N ALA A 44 -23.16 9.08 5.22
CA ALA A 44 -22.37 9.58 6.34
C ALA A 44 -22.32 8.57 7.49
N GLU A 45 -23.43 7.88 7.78
CA GLU A 45 -23.47 6.77 8.74
C GLU A 45 -22.51 5.64 8.33
N GLY A 46 -22.55 5.21 7.06
CA GLY A 46 -21.61 4.23 6.54
C GLY A 46 -20.15 4.66 6.70
N ALA A 47 -19.83 5.93 6.43
CA ALA A 47 -18.48 6.44 6.62
C ALA A 47 -18.02 6.42 8.09
N VAL A 48 -18.92 6.61 9.04
CA VAL A 48 -18.64 6.49 10.49
C VAL A 48 -18.40 5.04 10.89
N ASP A 49 -19.19 4.11 10.36
CA ASP A 49 -18.98 2.67 10.55
C ASP A 49 -17.62 2.25 9.99
N ASP A 50 -17.29 2.68 8.78
CA ASP A 50 -15.98 2.46 8.15
C ASP A 50 -14.83 2.98 9.03
N ALA A 51 -14.92 4.23 9.50
CA ALA A 51 -13.92 4.80 10.40
C ALA A 51 -13.79 4.04 11.73
N THR A 52 -14.90 3.50 12.23
CA THR A 52 -14.89 2.66 13.44
C THR A 52 -14.15 1.34 13.19
N VAL A 53 -14.41 0.70 12.05
CA VAL A 53 -13.68 -0.51 11.62
C VAL A 53 -12.19 -0.19 11.46
N ALA A 54 -11.83 0.88 10.75
CA ALA A 54 -10.43 1.26 10.55
C ALA A 54 -9.67 1.46 11.86
N ARG A 55 -10.32 2.02 12.89
CA ARG A 55 -9.75 2.14 14.23
C ARG A 55 -9.53 0.79 14.90
N GLN A 56 -10.50 -0.12 14.81
CA GLN A 56 -10.35 -1.48 15.35
C GLN A 56 -9.19 -2.23 14.67
N GLU A 57 -9.02 -2.04 13.37
CA GLU A 57 -7.91 -2.62 12.61
C GLU A 57 -6.55 -2.03 13.04
N ALA A 58 -6.48 -0.72 13.25
CA ALA A 58 -5.28 -0.08 13.80
C ALA A 58 -4.94 -0.59 15.21
N GLU A 59 -5.94 -0.79 16.07
CA GLU A 59 -5.77 -1.39 17.40
C GLU A 59 -5.26 -2.84 17.32
N ALA A 60 -5.78 -3.63 16.36
CA ALA A 60 -5.31 -5.00 16.10
C ALA A 60 -3.86 -5.02 15.61
N ALA A 61 -3.49 -4.09 14.72
CA ALA A 61 -2.13 -3.94 14.22
C ALA A 61 -1.15 -3.57 15.35
N GLN A 62 -1.55 -2.66 16.24
CA GLN A 62 -0.76 -2.29 17.43
C GLN A 62 -0.56 -3.48 18.37
N ALA A 63 -1.60 -4.28 18.61
CA ALA A 63 -1.51 -5.48 19.43
C ALA A 63 -0.55 -6.51 18.81
N ALA A 64 -0.59 -6.69 17.48
CA ALA A 64 0.33 -7.57 16.77
C ALA A 64 1.79 -7.08 16.86
N ALA A 65 2.03 -5.77 16.68
CA ALA A 65 3.35 -5.17 16.85
C ALA A 65 3.91 -5.35 18.27
N GLN A 66 3.08 -5.17 19.29
CA GLN A 66 3.45 -5.40 20.69
C GLN A 66 3.78 -6.87 20.95
N ALA A 67 2.99 -7.80 20.40
CA ALA A 67 3.25 -9.23 20.50
C ALA A 67 4.57 -9.62 19.83
N ALA A 68 4.86 -9.07 18.65
CA ALA A 68 6.13 -9.28 17.95
C ALA A 68 7.30 -8.73 18.77
N ALA A 69 7.18 -7.51 19.32
CA ALA A 69 8.20 -6.91 20.17
C ALA A 69 8.47 -7.72 21.44
N ALA A 70 7.43 -8.24 22.09
CA ALA A 70 7.54 -9.10 23.27
C ALA A 70 8.20 -10.45 22.92
N THR A 71 7.83 -11.04 21.79
CA THR A 71 8.42 -12.30 21.29
C THR A 71 9.92 -12.14 21.05
N ARG A 72 10.31 -11.07 20.34
CA ARG A 72 11.70 -10.71 20.12
C ARG A 72 12.46 -10.51 21.44
N ALA A 73 11.85 -9.82 22.41
CA ALA A 73 12.47 -9.58 23.72
C ALA A 73 12.67 -10.86 24.56
N GLY A 74 11.87 -11.91 24.31
CA GLY A 74 12.03 -13.22 24.92
C GLY A 74 13.28 -13.99 24.47
N GLY A 75 13.93 -13.53 23.39
CA GLY A 75 15.10 -14.17 22.81
C GLY A 75 14.76 -15.36 21.90
N ALA A 76 15.67 -15.68 20.99
CA ALA A 76 15.54 -16.80 20.06
C ALA A 76 16.45 -17.98 20.44
N VAL A 77 16.08 -19.17 19.98
CA VAL A 77 16.89 -20.39 20.13
C VAL A 77 18.22 -20.30 19.37
N THR A 78 18.28 -19.47 18.32
CA THR A 78 19.46 -19.30 17.46
C THR A 78 19.74 -17.81 17.19
N ALA A 79 20.98 -17.47 16.87
CA ALA A 79 21.35 -16.10 16.50
C ALA A 79 20.67 -15.64 15.19
N ASP A 80 20.55 -16.54 14.22
CA ASP A 80 19.85 -16.29 12.95
C ASP A 80 18.33 -16.06 13.18
N GLY A 81 17.73 -16.85 14.07
CA GLY A 81 16.35 -16.65 14.52
C GLY A 81 16.15 -15.32 15.25
N ALA A 82 17.13 -14.87 16.03
CA ALA A 82 17.08 -13.55 16.70
C ALA A 82 17.08 -12.40 15.67
N ALA A 83 17.93 -12.48 14.64
CA ALA A 83 17.98 -11.48 13.57
C ALA A 83 16.67 -11.44 12.75
N ARG A 84 16.09 -12.61 12.44
CA ARG A 84 14.77 -12.67 11.78
C ARG A 84 13.65 -12.13 12.66
N ALA A 85 13.69 -12.39 13.96
CA ALA A 85 12.72 -11.85 14.92
C ALA A 85 12.82 -10.32 15.06
N GLU A 86 14.02 -9.74 14.94
CA GLU A 86 14.20 -8.29 14.85
C GLU A 86 13.52 -7.70 13.62
N VAL A 87 13.71 -8.33 12.46
CA VAL A 87 13.08 -7.93 11.20
C VAL A 87 11.55 -8.03 11.27
N GLY A 88 11.02 -9.16 11.77
CA GLY A 88 9.58 -9.37 11.93
C GLY A 88 8.93 -8.35 12.87
N ALA A 89 9.54 -8.08 14.03
CA ALA A 89 9.03 -7.07 14.96
C ALA A 89 9.07 -5.65 14.38
N TYR A 90 10.10 -5.32 13.60
CA TYR A 90 10.18 -4.05 12.88
C TYR A 90 9.05 -3.92 11.85
N ASN A 91 8.85 -4.95 11.02
CA ASN A 91 7.80 -4.95 10.00
C ASN A 91 6.40 -4.83 10.63
N ALA A 92 6.15 -5.52 11.75
CA ALA A 92 4.90 -5.41 12.49
C ALA A 92 4.66 -3.99 13.03
N ASN A 93 5.71 -3.33 13.53
CA ASN A 93 5.62 -1.94 13.98
C ASN A 93 5.32 -0.97 12.84
N GLN A 94 5.94 -1.14 11.67
CA GLN A 94 5.65 -0.28 10.51
C GLN A 94 4.23 -0.46 10.01
N ALA A 95 3.77 -1.71 9.88
CA ALA A 95 2.39 -2.00 9.50
C ALA A 95 1.37 -1.41 10.51
N SER A 96 1.70 -1.38 11.80
CA SER A 96 0.89 -0.68 12.81
C SER A 96 0.82 0.84 12.61
N ILE A 97 1.90 1.47 12.15
CA ILE A 97 1.92 2.92 11.86
C ILE A 97 1.05 3.21 10.63
N ASP A 98 1.17 2.38 9.59
CA ASP A 98 0.37 2.49 8.37
C ASP A 98 -1.13 2.31 8.67
N ALA A 99 -1.49 1.32 9.49
CA ALA A 99 -2.86 1.12 9.94
C ALA A 99 -3.41 2.33 10.71
N GLN A 100 -2.60 2.94 11.58
CA GLN A 100 -3.01 4.14 12.32
C GLN A 100 -3.19 5.37 11.40
N ALA A 101 -2.30 5.55 10.42
CA ALA A 101 -2.42 6.62 9.43
C ALA A 101 -3.68 6.46 8.56
N ALA A 102 -3.98 5.23 8.15
CA ALA A 102 -5.19 4.88 7.43
C ALA A 102 -6.45 5.12 8.27
N ALA A 103 -6.45 4.72 9.55
CA ALA A 103 -7.54 4.99 10.48
C ALA A 103 -7.80 6.50 10.66
N ASN A 104 -6.76 7.31 10.79
CA ASN A 104 -6.89 8.77 10.87
C ASN A 104 -7.50 9.36 9.58
N THR A 105 -7.11 8.83 8.42
CA THR A 105 -7.68 9.22 7.12
C THR A 105 -9.18 8.87 7.06
N ALA A 106 -9.56 7.68 7.50
CA ALA A 106 -10.97 7.25 7.55
C ALA A 106 -11.80 8.16 8.49
N VAL A 107 -11.28 8.51 9.66
CA VAL A 107 -11.93 9.42 10.61
C VAL A 107 -12.13 10.81 10.03
N ASN A 108 -11.10 11.38 9.39
CA ASN A 108 -11.22 12.69 8.74
C ASN A 108 -12.28 12.67 7.63
N ALA A 109 -12.27 11.61 6.80
CA ALA A 109 -13.26 11.44 5.75
C ALA A 109 -14.69 11.25 6.31
N ALA A 110 -14.86 10.53 7.42
CA ALA A 110 -16.15 10.42 8.11
C ALA A 110 -16.64 11.77 8.66
N ASN A 111 -15.72 12.60 9.19
CA ASN A 111 -16.03 13.95 9.65
C ASN A 111 -16.48 14.85 8.49
N ASP A 112 -15.83 14.75 7.33
CA ASP A 112 -16.21 15.50 6.12
C ASP A 112 -17.60 15.06 5.61
N ALA A 113 -17.89 13.76 5.64
CA ALA A 113 -19.22 13.23 5.30
C ALA A 113 -20.31 13.75 6.26
N ASN A 114 -20.01 13.82 7.56
CA ASN A 114 -20.91 14.40 8.56
C ASN A 114 -21.08 15.92 8.42
N ALA A 115 -20.03 16.64 8.03
CA ALA A 115 -20.11 18.07 7.73
C ALA A 115 -21.03 18.32 6.53
N ALA A 116 -20.92 17.50 5.48
CA ALA A 116 -21.82 17.56 4.33
C ALA A 116 -23.28 17.22 4.70
N LYS A 117 -23.51 16.18 5.52
CA LYS A 117 -24.83 15.86 6.10
C LYS A 117 -25.41 17.06 6.87
N SER A 118 -24.60 17.70 7.70
CA SER A 118 -25.00 18.86 8.51
C SER A 118 -25.33 20.07 7.64
N ALA A 119 -24.57 20.32 6.57
CA ALA A 119 -24.83 21.41 5.63
C ALA A 119 -26.17 21.24 4.90
N ILE A 120 -26.52 20.00 4.55
CA ILE A 120 -27.83 19.67 3.96
C ILE A 120 -28.96 19.88 4.98
N GLY A 121 -28.78 19.42 6.22
CA GLY A 121 -29.75 19.64 7.31
C GLY A 121 -29.96 21.11 7.66
N GLY A 122 -28.92 21.94 7.51
CA GLY A 122 -28.93 23.38 7.74
C GLY A 122 -29.51 24.23 6.60
N GLY A 123 -29.95 23.62 5.50
CA GLY A 123 -30.60 24.34 4.40
C GLY A 123 -29.64 25.02 3.41
N THR A 124 -28.50 24.40 3.11
CA THR A 124 -27.57 24.85 2.05
C THR A 124 -28.29 25.11 0.71
N GLU A 125 -27.85 26.12 -0.03
CA GLU A 125 -28.37 26.44 -1.38
C GLU A 125 -27.95 25.41 -2.45
N GLN A 126 -27.01 24.51 -2.13
CA GLN A 126 -26.47 23.50 -3.06
C GLN A 126 -26.49 22.07 -2.48
N PRO A 127 -27.68 21.50 -2.22
CA PRO A 127 -27.80 20.18 -1.57
C PRO A 127 -27.23 19.03 -2.41
N LEU A 128 -27.30 19.12 -3.74
CA LEU A 128 -26.71 18.12 -4.63
C LEU A 128 -25.17 18.10 -4.58
N GLY A 129 -24.54 19.27 -4.44
CA GLY A 129 -23.09 19.39 -4.28
C GLY A 129 -22.61 18.80 -2.96
N ALA A 130 -23.28 19.14 -1.86
CA ALA A 130 -23.00 18.55 -0.55
C ALA A 130 -23.24 17.02 -0.55
N SER A 131 -24.28 16.54 -1.23
CA SER A 131 -24.53 15.09 -1.36
C SER A 131 -23.42 14.37 -2.16
N ALA A 132 -22.87 15.01 -3.18
CA ALA A 132 -21.73 14.48 -3.93
C ALA A 132 -20.47 14.42 -3.06
N GLN A 133 -20.19 15.49 -2.32
CA GLN A 133 -19.07 15.55 -1.37
C GLN A 133 -19.17 14.45 -0.31
N ALA A 134 -20.35 14.24 0.28
CA ALA A 134 -20.54 13.16 1.27
C ALA A 134 -20.21 11.77 0.70
N ARG A 135 -20.58 11.49 -0.56
CA ARG A 135 -20.26 10.22 -1.23
C ARG A 135 -18.78 10.06 -1.49
N GLU A 136 -18.10 11.13 -1.91
CA GLU A 136 -16.65 11.14 -2.10
C GLU A 136 -15.94 10.86 -0.78
N SER A 137 -16.28 11.59 0.27
CA SER A 137 -15.74 11.38 1.62
C SER A 137 -16.00 9.95 2.13
N ALA A 138 -17.20 9.39 1.92
CA ALA A 138 -17.48 8.01 2.29
C ALA A 138 -16.68 6.99 1.46
N ASN A 139 -16.42 7.26 0.18
CA ASN A 139 -15.53 6.41 -0.64
C ASN A 139 -14.09 6.45 -0.09
N THR A 140 -13.61 7.62 0.32
CA THR A 140 -12.30 7.79 0.97
C THR A 140 -12.25 7.02 2.30
N ALA A 141 -13.30 7.09 3.13
CA ALA A 141 -13.39 6.32 4.37
C ALA A 141 -13.30 4.81 4.13
N ARG A 142 -14.05 4.29 3.14
CA ARG A 142 -13.97 2.86 2.74
C ARG A 142 -12.59 2.46 2.25
N ALA A 143 -11.98 3.27 1.39
CA ALA A 143 -10.64 2.98 0.87
C ALA A 143 -9.59 2.98 1.98
N ALA A 144 -9.63 3.96 2.88
CA ALA A 144 -8.75 4.03 4.03
C ALA A 144 -8.97 2.86 5.01
N THR A 145 -10.22 2.41 5.19
CA THR A 145 -10.54 1.23 5.99
C THR A 145 -9.92 -0.03 5.39
N ALA A 146 -10.00 -0.22 4.06
CA ALA A 146 -9.36 -1.35 3.39
C ALA A 146 -7.83 -1.34 3.56
N VAL A 147 -7.20 -0.16 3.54
CA VAL A 147 -5.76 -0.01 3.83
C VAL A 147 -5.46 -0.37 5.28
N ALA A 148 -6.29 0.08 6.23
CA ALA A 148 -6.13 -0.26 7.65
C ALA A 148 -6.22 -1.78 7.90
N SER A 149 -7.21 -2.46 7.29
CA SER A 149 -7.34 -3.93 7.38
C SER A 149 -6.16 -4.66 6.74
N SER A 150 -5.65 -4.20 5.58
CA SER A 150 -4.46 -4.79 4.95
C SER A 150 -3.23 -4.65 5.85
N ALA A 151 -2.99 -3.45 6.39
CA ALA A 151 -1.88 -3.18 7.28
C ALA A 151 -1.99 -3.96 8.59
N ALA A 152 -3.20 -4.16 9.12
CA ALA A 152 -3.43 -5.03 10.27
C ALA A 152 -3.08 -6.49 9.97
N ALA A 153 -3.46 -7.00 8.79
CA ALA A 153 -3.09 -8.34 8.36
C ALA A 153 -1.56 -8.50 8.19
N ASP A 154 -0.89 -7.49 7.61
CA ASP A 154 0.57 -7.47 7.48
C ASP A 154 1.26 -7.47 8.85
N ALA A 155 0.74 -6.71 9.82
CA ALA A 155 1.25 -6.69 11.19
C ALA A 155 1.10 -8.05 11.88
N GLN A 156 -0.04 -8.73 11.68
CA GLN A 156 -0.29 -10.08 12.21
C GLN A 156 0.64 -11.12 11.57
N ALA A 157 0.83 -11.06 10.25
CA ALA A 157 1.75 -11.95 9.54
C ALA A 157 3.20 -11.77 10.02
N ALA A 158 3.65 -10.52 10.17
CA ALA A 158 4.98 -10.21 10.69
C ALA A 158 5.16 -10.66 12.16
N ALA A 159 4.11 -10.60 12.98
CA ALA A 159 4.13 -11.12 14.34
C ALA A 159 4.25 -12.66 14.37
N GLN A 160 3.58 -13.37 13.45
CA GLN A 160 3.71 -14.82 13.30
C GLN A 160 5.12 -15.21 12.84
N GLU A 161 5.66 -14.51 11.84
CA GLU A 161 7.04 -14.70 11.37
C GLU A 161 8.04 -14.52 12.52
N THR A 162 7.80 -13.54 13.40
CA THR A 162 8.63 -13.31 14.60
C THR A 162 8.58 -14.52 15.55
N GLN A 163 7.42 -15.16 15.73
CA GLN A 163 7.26 -16.35 16.57
C GLN A 163 7.94 -17.59 15.98
N GLU A 164 7.81 -17.78 14.68
CA GLU A 164 8.48 -18.86 13.95
C GLU A 164 10.00 -18.68 14.01
N ALA A 165 10.48 -17.45 13.83
CA ALA A 165 11.90 -17.12 13.88
C ALA A 165 12.53 -17.45 15.24
N VAL A 166 11.88 -17.12 16.36
CA VAL A 166 12.46 -17.39 17.69
C VAL A 166 12.49 -18.87 18.05
N THR A 167 11.65 -19.69 17.43
CA THR A 167 11.56 -21.14 17.68
C THR A 167 12.28 -22.01 16.64
N ALA A 168 12.80 -21.41 15.58
CA ALA A 168 13.47 -22.12 14.49
C ALA A 168 14.68 -22.93 15.01
N PRO A 169 14.79 -24.22 14.65
CA PRO A 169 15.92 -25.04 15.06
C PRO A 169 17.23 -24.53 14.43
N PRO A 170 18.39 -24.75 15.08
CA PRO A 170 19.68 -24.45 14.47
C PRO A 170 19.80 -25.19 13.15
N THR A 171 20.28 -24.49 12.12
CA THR A 171 20.70 -25.13 10.87
C THR A 171 21.72 -26.21 11.21
N PRO A 172 21.58 -27.44 10.68
CA PRO A 172 22.58 -28.48 10.91
C PRO A 172 23.95 -27.92 10.51
N PRO A 173 25.01 -28.13 11.32
CA PRO A 173 26.35 -27.82 10.85
C PRO A 173 26.57 -28.51 9.51
N PRO A 174 27.29 -27.89 8.55
CA PRO A 174 27.66 -28.56 7.32
C PRO A 174 28.28 -29.91 7.71
N ALA A 175 27.72 -30.99 7.17
CA ALA A 175 28.23 -32.33 7.47
C ALA A 175 29.76 -32.30 7.28
N PRO A 176 30.55 -32.86 8.21
CA PRO A 176 31.98 -32.93 8.01
C PRO A 176 32.21 -33.63 6.66
N GLU A 177 32.84 -32.92 5.73
CA GLU A 177 33.25 -33.49 4.44
C GLU A 177 34.06 -34.74 4.77
N THR A 178 33.47 -35.92 4.56
CA THR A 178 34.18 -37.18 4.69
C THR A 178 35.26 -37.18 3.61
N ALA A 179 36.49 -36.85 3.99
CA ALA A 179 37.64 -36.94 3.12
C ALA A 179 37.72 -38.36 2.53
N PRO A 180 37.60 -38.54 1.21
CA PRO A 180 37.75 -39.86 0.62
C PRO A 180 39.24 -40.22 0.62
N MET A 181 39.62 -41.25 1.38
CA MET A 181 40.92 -41.90 1.22
C MET A 181 41.00 -42.53 -0.18
N THR A 182 41.99 -42.11 -0.95
CA THR A 182 42.27 -42.53 -2.33
C THR A 182 42.84 -43.95 -2.44
N THR A 183 42.49 -44.68 -3.50
CA THR A 183 43.43 -45.55 -4.26
C THR A 183 42.96 -45.72 -5.73
N PRO A 184 43.86 -45.92 -6.71
CA PRO A 184 43.71 -45.37 -8.07
C PRO A 184 43.57 -46.42 -9.20
N ALA A 185 42.94 -46.05 -10.34
CA ALA A 185 43.30 -46.53 -11.70
C ALA A 185 42.52 -45.82 -12.85
N ALA A 186 43.28 -45.05 -13.64
CA ALA A 186 43.21 -44.86 -15.10
C ALA A 186 41.91 -44.43 -15.82
N ALA A 187 41.79 -43.13 -16.12
CA ALA A 187 41.67 -42.52 -17.48
C ALA A 187 41.51 -40.99 -17.34
N PRO A 188 42.22 -40.14 -18.11
CA PRO A 188 42.17 -38.69 -17.91
C PRO A 188 40.89 -38.10 -18.53
N VAL A 189 39.85 -37.94 -17.72
CA VAL A 189 38.86 -36.88 -17.98
C VAL A 189 39.42 -35.61 -17.36
N THR A 190 39.82 -34.67 -18.21
CA THR A 190 40.26 -33.33 -17.76
C THR A 190 39.04 -32.59 -17.23
N VAL A 191 38.70 -32.81 -15.95
CA VAL A 191 37.90 -31.86 -15.18
C VAL A 191 38.90 -30.87 -14.60
N THR A 192 38.97 -29.69 -15.22
CA THR A 192 39.63 -28.53 -14.62
C THR A 192 38.81 -28.14 -13.39
N SER A 193 39.12 -28.76 -12.25
CA SER A 193 38.62 -28.31 -10.95
C SER A 193 39.47 -27.11 -10.57
N SER A 194 38.99 -25.91 -10.85
CA SER A 194 39.48 -24.70 -10.20
C SER A 194 39.15 -24.79 -8.71
N PRO A 195 40.06 -24.39 -7.80
CA PRO A 195 39.79 -24.33 -6.36
C PRO A 195 38.63 -23.36 -6.06
N PRO A 196 37.86 -23.54 -4.96
CA PRO A 196 36.94 -22.51 -4.51
C PRO A 196 37.75 -21.41 -3.82
N ASP A 197 38.47 -20.62 -4.60
CA ASP A 197 38.84 -19.28 -4.18
C ASP A 197 37.55 -18.48 -4.09
N SER A 198 37.30 -17.91 -2.90
CA SER A 198 36.43 -16.77 -2.58
C SER A 198 35.16 -16.61 -3.42
N VAL A 199 34.00 -16.60 -2.77
CA VAL A 199 32.72 -16.13 -3.34
C VAL A 199 32.78 -14.61 -3.57
N LEU A 200 33.66 -14.17 -4.49
CA LEU A 200 33.54 -12.95 -5.27
C LEU A 200 32.99 -13.42 -6.62
N GLY A 201 31.72 -13.84 -6.61
CA GLY A 201 30.97 -14.00 -7.84
C GLY A 201 30.77 -12.62 -8.43
N GLU A 202 31.26 -12.42 -9.64
CA GLU A 202 31.06 -11.22 -10.45
C GLU A 202 29.56 -11.11 -10.82
N TYR A 203 28.74 -10.66 -9.87
CA TYR A 203 27.31 -10.41 -10.04
C TYR A 203 27.11 -8.99 -10.56
N LYS A 204 27.24 -8.81 -11.87
CA LYS A 204 26.98 -7.54 -12.55
C LYS A 204 25.48 -7.27 -12.60
N ILE A 205 24.99 -6.38 -11.74
CA ILE A 205 23.62 -5.86 -11.81
C ILE A 205 23.56 -4.76 -12.87
N ASP A 206 22.82 -5.00 -13.95
CA ASP A 206 22.51 -3.95 -14.92
C ASP A 206 21.35 -3.08 -14.38
N PHE A 207 21.72 -1.98 -13.73
CA PHE A 207 20.80 -1.01 -13.16
C PHE A 207 19.84 -0.43 -14.22
N ALA A 208 20.35 -0.14 -15.42
CA ALA A 208 19.54 0.45 -16.48
C ALA A 208 18.53 -0.55 -17.05
N ALA A 209 18.78 -1.86 -16.91
CA ALA A 209 17.84 -2.90 -17.30
C ALA A 209 16.74 -3.15 -16.25
N LEU A 210 16.99 -2.81 -14.98
CA LEU A 210 16.02 -2.97 -13.88
C LEU A 210 15.19 -1.71 -13.61
N ASP A 211 15.73 -0.53 -13.89
CA ASP A 211 15.07 0.77 -13.75
C ASP A 211 14.08 0.98 -14.90
N ALA A 212 12.94 0.30 -14.83
CA ALA A 212 11.94 0.26 -15.89
C ALA A 212 11.23 1.61 -16.07
N ASN A 213 11.12 2.40 -15.00
CA ASN A 213 10.48 3.70 -15.02
C ASN A 213 11.46 4.87 -15.31
N GLY A 214 12.77 4.62 -15.24
CA GLY A 214 13.83 5.58 -15.54
C GLY A 214 13.96 6.69 -14.50
N ASP A 215 13.54 6.44 -13.25
CA ASP A 215 13.54 7.44 -12.17
C ASP A 215 14.91 7.56 -11.48
N GLY A 216 15.88 6.73 -11.86
CA GLY A 216 17.23 6.73 -11.31
C GLY A 216 17.34 6.00 -9.97
N SER A 217 16.35 5.20 -9.59
CA SER A 217 16.35 4.36 -8.38
C SER A 217 15.57 3.06 -8.62
N LEU A 218 16.00 1.95 -8.00
CA LEU A 218 15.28 0.68 -8.12
C LEU A 218 14.29 0.50 -6.97
N SER A 219 13.00 0.42 -7.29
CA SER A 219 11.97 0.09 -6.30
C SER A 219 11.87 -1.40 -6.01
N ARG A 220 11.23 -1.76 -4.90
CA ARG A 220 10.99 -3.16 -4.51
C ARG A 220 10.20 -3.97 -5.56
N ALA A 221 9.39 -3.30 -6.37
CA ALA A 221 8.66 -3.93 -7.46
C ALA A 221 9.56 -4.26 -8.67
N GLU A 222 10.53 -3.39 -8.96
CA GLU A 222 11.48 -3.52 -10.08
C GLU A 222 12.55 -4.58 -9.81
N VAL A 223 13.01 -4.67 -8.55
CA VAL A 223 14.02 -5.65 -8.15
C VAL A 223 13.48 -7.07 -7.96
N LYS A 224 12.15 -7.25 -7.94
CA LYS A 224 11.50 -8.55 -7.72
C LYS A 224 11.87 -9.60 -8.77
N SER A 225 12.27 -9.15 -9.95
CA SER A 225 12.77 -10.01 -11.05
C SER A 225 14.16 -10.59 -10.77
N ASN A 226 14.87 -10.07 -9.76
CA ASN A 226 16.19 -10.51 -9.33
C ASN A 226 16.14 -11.04 -7.89
N ALA A 227 16.20 -12.37 -7.73
CA ALA A 227 16.08 -13.02 -6.43
C ALA A 227 17.22 -12.63 -5.46
N THR A 228 18.44 -12.40 -5.97
CA THR A 228 19.60 -12.01 -5.16
C THR A 228 19.43 -10.59 -4.64
N LEU A 229 19.07 -9.64 -5.52
CA LEU A 229 18.85 -8.25 -5.13
C LEU A 229 17.61 -8.09 -4.24
N THR A 230 16.60 -8.95 -4.40
CA THR A 230 15.42 -8.99 -3.52
C THR A 230 15.80 -9.44 -2.12
N GLY A 231 16.67 -10.44 -1.99
CA GLY A 231 17.17 -10.94 -0.69
C GLY A 231 18.05 -9.92 0.03
N GLU A 232 18.92 -9.24 -0.72
CA GLU A 232 19.87 -8.27 -0.16
C GLU A 232 19.36 -6.81 -0.23
N PHE A 233 18.13 -6.58 -0.68
CA PHE A 233 17.58 -5.22 -0.87
C PHE A 233 17.76 -4.34 0.36
N ARG A 234 17.52 -4.90 1.55
CA ARG A 234 17.65 -4.20 2.83
C ARG A 234 19.09 -3.99 3.28
N ALA A 235 20.03 -4.81 2.80
CA ALA A 235 21.45 -4.68 3.10
C ALA A 235 22.11 -3.60 2.22
N VAL A 236 21.51 -3.32 1.05
CA VAL A 236 21.99 -2.32 0.09
C VAL A 236 21.31 -0.95 0.31
N ASP A 237 20.03 -0.93 0.69
CA ASP A 237 19.24 0.26 1.08
C ASP A 237 19.73 0.81 2.43
N ASN A 238 20.80 1.61 2.39
CA ASN A 238 21.50 2.12 3.58
C ASN A 238 20.78 3.31 4.22
N ASP A 239 20.06 4.09 3.42
CA ASP A 239 19.28 5.22 3.91
C ASP A 239 17.83 4.83 4.31
N HIS A 240 17.46 3.57 4.03
CA HIS A 240 16.17 2.97 4.36
C HIS A 240 14.98 3.70 3.75
N ASN A 241 15.19 4.32 2.58
CA ASN A 241 14.14 5.06 1.87
C ASN A 241 13.20 4.13 1.06
N GLY A 242 13.50 2.83 1.01
CA GLY A 242 12.70 1.81 0.31
C GLY A 242 13.00 1.71 -1.20
N ARG A 243 14.09 2.32 -1.66
CA ARG A 243 14.60 2.31 -3.03
C ARG A 243 16.12 2.14 -3.00
N LEU A 244 16.68 1.61 -4.08
CA LEU A 244 18.13 1.51 -4.23
C LEU A 244 18.63 2.55 -5.21
N SER A 245 19.40 3.50 -4.70
CA SER A 245 20.13 4.46 -5.52
C SER A 245 21.35 3.79 -6.19
N LYS A 246 21.91 4.47 -7.19
CA LYS A 246 23.10 3.97 -7.89
C LYS A 246 24.31 3.91 -6.95
N GLU A 247 24.40 4.88 -6.06
CA GLU A 247 25.45 5.02 -5.06
C GLU A 247 25.44 3.85 -4.07
N GLU A 248 24.27 3.38 -3.67
CA GLU A 248 24.10 2.23 -2.79
C GLU A 248 24.47 0.91 -3.47
N LEU A 249 24.27 0.81 -4.77
CA LEU A 249 24.59 -0.36 -5.58
C LEU A 249 26.03 -0.37 -6.13
N THR A 250 26.86 0.61 -5.78
CA THR A 250 28.22 0.74 -6.36
C THR A 250 29.09 -0.51 -6.14
N GLY A 251 28.97 -1.19 -4.99
CA GLY A 251 29.69 -2.46 -4.71
C GLY A 251 29.13 -3.69 -5.41
N TRP A 252 28.03 -3.53 -6.15
CA TRP A 252 27.28 -4.58 -6.85
C TRP A 252 27.28 -4.42 -8.38
N MET A 253 27.96 -3.38 -8.89
CA MET A 253 27.95 -2.98 -10.30
C MET A 253 29.29 -3.19 -11.04
N ASP A 254 30.33 -3.69 -10.37
CA ASP A 254 31.68 -3.88 -10.94
C ASP A 254 31.77 -5.02 -11.98
#